data_AF-A0A3F2VA43-F1
#
_entry.id   AF-A0A3F2VA43-F1
#
_cell.length_a   1.000
_cell.length_b   1.000
_cell.length_c   1.000
_cell.angle_alpha   90.00
_cell.angle_beta   90.00
_cell.angle_gamma   90.00
#
_symmetry.space_group_name_H-M   'P 1'
#
loop_
_entity.id
_entity.type
_entity.pdbx_description
1 polymer ?
#
loop_
_entity_poly.entity_id
_entity_poly.type
_entity_poly.pdbx_seq_one_letter_code
_entity_poly.pdbx_strand_id
1 'polypeptide(L)' 'MEFDSFQAFMQMGKHGAFVWSAYGITLVVILGNLIAIRRRKKNVIETIQRKIKREQAGL' A
#
# COMPACT_ATOMS: atom_id res chain seq x y z
N MET A 1 -18.37 -28.42 19.53
CA MET A 1 -17.42 -27.88 18.54
C MET A 1 -17.33 -26.39 18.77
N GLU A 2 -16.24 -25.91 19.36
CA GLU A 2 -16.11 -24.55 19.92
C GLU A 2 -15.42 -23.57 18.93
N PHE A 3 -15.54 -23.86 17.63
CA PHE A 3 -14.88 -23.09 16.55
C PHE A 3 -15.83 -22.84 15.35
N ASP A 4 -17.14 -22.99 15.52
CA ASP A 4 -18.09 -22.96 14.39
C ASP A 4 -18.44 -21.56 13.85
N SER A 5 -17.81 -20.49 14.33
CA SER A 5 -18.10 -19.18 13.73
C SER A 5 -16.91 -18.22 13.72
N PHE A 6 -16.66 -17.69 12.53
CA PHE A 6 -15.92 -16.45 12.27
C PHE A 6 -16.34 -15.30 13.23
N GLN A 7 -17.58 -15.38 13.72
CA GLN A 7 -18.17 -14.50 14.71
C GLN A 7 -17.51 -14.60 16.10
N ALA A 8 -17.07 -15.77 16.56
CA ALA A 8 -16.31 -15.91 17.81
C ALA A 8 -14.88 -15.35 17.70
N PHE A 9 -14.27 -15.45 16.52
CA PHE A 9 -12.97 -14.84 16.21
C PHE A 9 -13.05 -13.31 16.16
N MET A 10 -14.17 -12.78 15.68
CA MET A 10 -14.46 -11.33 15.68
C MET A 10 -14.94 -10.82 17.05
N GLN A 11 -15.62 -11.66 17.85
CA GLN A 11 -16.10 -11.37 19.20
C GLN A 11 -15.15 -11.86 20.31
N MET A 12 -13.85 -12.02 20.02
CA MET A 12 -12.81 -12.28 21.04
C MET A 12 -12.54 -11.01 21.88
N GLY A 13 -13.57 -10.44 22.51
CA GLY A 13 -13.53 -9.33 23.47
C GLY A 13 -12.36 -8.35 23.27
N LYS A 14 -11.45 -8.30 24.25
CA LYS A 14 -10.28 -7.40 24.28
C LYS A 14 -9.14 -7.81 23.32
N HIS A 15 -9.09 -9.04 22.84
CA HIS A 15 -7.98 -9.53 22.00
C HIS A 15 -8.20 -9.24 20.51
N GLY A 16 -9.45 -9.21 20.05
CA GLY A 16 -9.78 -8.87 18.65
C GLY A 16 -9.24 -7.50 18.23
N ALA A 17 -9.28 -6.51 19.12
CA ALA A 17 -8.79 -5.16 18.85
C ALA A 17 -7.30 -5.14 18.45
N PHE A 18 -6.45 -5.96 19.09
CA PHE A 18 -5.03 -6.06 18.76
C PHE A 18 -4.80 -6.71 17.40
N VAL A 19 -5.54 -7.77 17.10
CA VAL A 19 -5.43 -8.51 15.83
C VAL A 19 -5.87 -7.62 14.67
N TRP A 20 -7.03 -6.97 14.78
CA TRP A 20 -7.53 -6.05 13.77
C TRP A 20 -6.62 -4.82 13.59
N SER A 21 -6.04 -4.31 14.66
CA SER A 21 -5.06 -3.21 14.59
C SER A 21 -3.79 -3.65 13.86
N ALA A 22 -3.26 -4.84 14.14
CA ALA A 22 -2.09 -5.38 13.45
C ALA A 22 -2.35 -5.59 11.94
N TYR A 23 -3.52 -6.14 11.58
CA TYR A 23 -3.94 -6.24 10.18
C TYR A 23 -4.12 -4.86 9.53
N GLY A 24 -4.74 -3.91 10.22
CA GLY A 24 -4.92 -2.53 9.77
C GLY A 24 -3.60 -1.82 9.50
N ILE A 25 -2.66 -1.89 10.44
CA ILE A 25 -1.31 -1.32 10.30
C ILE A 25 -0.59 -1.96 9.12
N THR A 26 -0.64 -3.29 9.01
CA THR A 26 -0.02 -4.01 7.89
C THR A 26 -0.60 -3.57 6.55
N LEU A 27 -1.93 -3.45 6.45
CA LEU A 27 -2.62 -3.01 5.25
C LEU A 27 -2.24 -1.56 4.88
N VAL A 28 -2.14 -0.66 5.87
CA VAL A 28 -1.67 0.71 5.67
C VAL A 28 -0.24 0.76 5.16
N VAL A 29 0.68 -0.05 5.71
CA VAL A 29 2.07 -0.12 5.25
C VAL A 29 2.14 -0.61 3.80
N ILE A 30 1.41 -1.67 3.46
CA ILE A 30 1.36 -2.22 2.10
C ILE A 30 0.83 -1.17 1.11
N LEU A 31 -0.30 -0.54 1.43
CA LEU A 31 -0.88 0.51 0.58
C LEU A 31 0.05 1.72 0.46
N GLY A 32 0.67 2.15 1.56
CA GLY A 32 1.66 3.22 1.57
C GLY A 32 2.83 2.93 0.64
N ASN A 33 3.35 1.70 0.66
CA ASN A 33 4.44 1.28 -0.21
C ASN A 33 4.02 1.24 -1.69
N LEU A 34 2.84 0.70 -1.99
CA LEU A 34 2.26 0.69 -3.33
C LEU A 34 2.07 2.10 -3.90
N ILE A 35 1.57 3.03 -3.08
CA ILE A 35 1.40 4.44 -3.47
C ILE A 35 2.77 5.10 -3.69
N ALA A 36 3.75 4.85 -2.81
CA ALA A 36 5.11 5.38 -2.95
C ALA A 36 5.78 4.93 -4.26
N ILE A 37 5.67 3.63 -4.60
CA ILE A 37 6.19 3.09 -5.86
C ILE A 37 5.50 3.75 -7.05
N ARG A 38 4.17 3.87 -7.03
CA ARG A 38 3.42 4.54 -8.12
C ARG A 38 3.83 5.99 -8.31
N ARG A 39 4.00 6.75 -7.22
CA ARG A 39 4.47 8.15 -7.27
C ARG A 39 5.90 8.24 -7.82
N ARG A 40 6.81 7.37 -7.38
CA ARG A 40 8.20 7.36 -7.86
C ARG A 40 8.28 7.04 -9.35
N LYS A 41 7.49 6.08 -9.84
CA LYS A 41 7.42 5.75 -11.27
C LYS A 41 6.99 6.94 -12.13
N LYS A 42 5.96 7.68 -11.71
CA LYS A 42 5.50 8.88 -12.45
C LYS A 42 6.60 9.92 -12.57
N ASN A 43 7.26 10.25 -11.46
CA ASN A 43 8.32 11.27 -11.44
C ASN A 43 9.52 10.89 -12.33
N VAL A 44 9.90 9.61 -12.35
CA VAL A 44 11.00 9.11 -13.18
C VAL A 44 10.64 9.19 -14.67
N ILE A 45 9.44 8.75 -15.06
CA ILE A 45 8.99 8.81 -16.45
C ILE A 45 8.91 10.25 -16.95
N GLU A 46 8.34 11.16 -16.17
CA GLU A 46 8.29 12.58 -16.52
C GLU A 46 9.69 13.19 -16.70
N THR A 47 10.63 12.82 -15.83
CA THR A 47 12.01 13.32 -15.91
C THR A 47 12.70 12.82 -17.18
N ILE A 48 12.51 11.54 -17.53
CA ILE A 48 13.07 10.95 -18.76
C ILE A 48 12.47 11.60 -20.00
N GLN A 49 11.14 11.78 -20.06
CA GLN A 49 10.49 12.43 -21.20
C GLN A 49 10.96 13.87 -21.41
N ARG A 50 11.17 14.63 -20.31
CA ARG A 50 11.71 15.99 -20.38
C ARG A 50 13.14 16.02 -20.92
N LYS A 51 13.98 15.02 -20.61
CA LYS A 51 15.34 14.92 -21.15
C LYS A 51 15.32 14.61 -22.64
N ILE A 52 14.55 13.61 -23.07
CA ILE A 52 14.41 13.22 -24.48
C ILE A 52 13.97 14.41 -25.34
N LYS A 53 12.97 15.19 -24.88
CA LYS A 53 12.48 16.36 -25.62
C LYS A 53 13.53 17.45 -25.79
N ARG A 54 14.48 17.59 -24.86
CA ARG A 54 15.59 18.56 -24.96
C ARG A 54 16.67 18.09 -25.93
N GLU A 55 16.99 16.80 -25.94
CA GLU A 55 17.94 16.22 -26.90
C GLU A 55 17.39 16.27 -28.33
N GLN A 56 16.09 16.06 -28.53
CA GLN A 56 15.46 16.14 -29.85
C GLN A 56 15.26 17.57 -30.37
N ALA A 57 15.18 18.57 -29.49
CA ALA A 57 15.02 19.97 -29.89
C ALA A 57 16.35 20.73 -30.02
N GLY A 58 17.48 20.08 -29.68
CA GLY A 58 18.83 20.65 -29.73
C GLY A 58 19.73 20.09 -30.85
N LEU A 59 19.16 19.32 -31.77
CA LEU A 59 19.76 18.84 -33.02
C LEU A 59 18.97 19.43 -34.21
#